data_AF-D2VMZ1-F1
#
_entry.id   AF-D2VMZ1-F1
#
_cell.length_a   1.000
_cell.length_b   1.000
_cell.length_c   1.000
_cell.angle_alpha   90.00
_cell.angle_beta   90.00
_cell.angle_gamma   90.00
#
_symmetry.space_group_name_H-M   'P 1'
#
loop_
_entity.id
_entity.type
_entity.pdbx_description
1 polymer ?
#
loop_
_entity_poly.entity_id
_entity_poly.type
_entity_poly.pdbx_seq_one_letter_code
_entity_poly.pdbx_strand_id
1 'polypeptide(L)'
;MSALSPLIIPVISNIANISQYLQEDNDSKNLQLKFVNYSNPIEVLNSGFEIIVADGYLLTPEFWQAFHHQLEKGESSLKWINCTFAGVNAIFENIRKTTDSSKLIQLLIENNIRLTKIGVFGSHMFEYLIQHMMNELRHYEKVLDHQSQSLWVGKTAFNYKTLDRVKIGLLGYGNIGKYICETFKKIYPTIKIHIYRNSQKSYKLVHNAALLMLEEEI
;
A
#
# COMPACT_ATOMS: atom_id res chain seq x y z
N MET A 1 17.59 -17.16 -33.87
CA MET A 1 16.69 -16.57 -32.85
C MET A 1 17.31 -15.25 -32.43
N SER A 2 16.72 -14.10 -32.80
CA SER A 2 17.21 -12.80 -32.31
C SER A 2 16.90 -12.70 -30.82
N ALA A 3 17.88 -12.35 -30.00
CA ALA A 3 17.64 -12.05 -28.60
C ALA A 3 16.60 -10.93 -28.50
N LEU A 4 15.52 -11.16 -27.75
CA LEU A 4 14.51 -10.13 -27.49
C LEU A 4 15.20 -8.98 -26.73
N SER A 5 15.01 -7.75 -27.22
CA SER A 5 15.47 -6.56 -26.50
C SER A 5 14.86 -6.52 -25.09
N PRO A 6 15.61 -6.07 -24.08
CA PRO A 6 15.12 -6.00 -22.72
C PRO A 6 13.91 -5.05 -22.64
N LEU A 7 12.89 -5.44 -21.89
CA LEU A 7 11.76 -4.60 -21.56
C LEU A 7 12.21 -3.55 -20.53
N ILE A 8 12.19 -2.28 -20.93
CA ILE A 8 12.57 -1.16 -20.05
C ILE A 8 11.34 -0.64 -19.34
N ILE A 9 11.35 -0.66 -18.01
CA ILE A 9 10.27 -0.13 -17.16
C ILE A 9 10.75 1.12 -16.42
N PRO A 10 10.23 2.31 -16.74
CA PRO A 10 10.46 3.52 -15.98
C PRO A 10 9.89 3.43 -14.56
N VAL A 11 10.67 3.87 -13.58
CA VAL A 11 10.28 3.96 -12.17
C VAL A 11 10.28 5.42 -11.73
N ILE A 12 9.11 5.93 -11.32
CA ILE A 12 8.87 7.27 -10.80
C ILE A 12 8.57 7.14 -9.31
N SER A 13 9.59 7.02 -8.48
CA SER A 13 9.42 6.78 -7.05
C SER A 13 10.44 7.53 -6.22
N ASN A 14 10.03 7.97 -5.02
CA ASN A 14 10.90 8.52 -3.99
C ASN A 14 11.34 7.43 -2.99
N ILE A 15 10.94 6.18 -3.18
CA ILE A 15 11.38 5.06 -2.35
C ILE A 15 12.85 4.80 -2.65
N ALA A 16 13.71 5.18 -1.71
CA ALA A 16 15.13 4.86 -1.74
C ALA A 16 15.31 3.34 -1.92
N ASN A 17 16.24 2.95 -2.78
CA ASN A 17 16.64 1.56 -3.00
C ASN A 17 15.58 0.63 -3.61
N ILE A 18 14.46 1.15 -4.15
CA ILE A 18 13.55 0.29 -4.94
C ILE A 18 14.28 -0.32 -6.15
N SER A 19 15.32 0.36 -6.65
CA SER A 19 16.29 -0.14 -7.62
C SER A 19 16.99 -1.39 -7.14
N GLN A 20 17.48 -1.38 -5.90
CA GLN A 20 18.22 -2.48 -5.31
C GLN A 20 17.31 -3.70 -5.11
N TYR A 21 16.13 -3.51 -4.52
CA TYR A 21 15.19 -4.62 -4.29
C TYR A 21 14.71 -5.28 -5.58
N LEU A 22 14.46 -4.49 -6.62
CA LEU A 22 14.00 -5.02 -7.89
C LEU A 22 15.16 -5.58 -8.76
N GLN A 23 16.41 -5.22 -8.46
CA GLN A 23 17.59 -5.79 -9.12
C GLN A 23 18.10 -7.07 -8.43
N GLU A 24 17.85 -7.24 -7.14
CA GLU A 24 18.22 -8.44 -6.38
C GLU A 24 17.38 -9.67 -6.76
N ASP A 25 16.15 -9.47 -7.24
CA ASP A 25 15.21 -10.53 -7.65
C ASP A 25 15.30 -10.89 -9.16
N ASN A 26 16.47 -10.66 -9.77
CA ASN A 26 16.74 -10.72 -11.23
C ASN A 26 16.79 -12.15 -11.83
N ASP A 27 15.84 -13.01 -11.50
CA ASP A 27 15.58 -14.22 -12.29
C ASP A 27 15.01 -13.88 -13.69
N SER A 28 14.51 -12.66 -13.88
CA SER A 28 14.03 -12.17 -15.18
C SER A 28 15.12 -11.48 -16.00
N LYS A 29 15.95 -12.26 -16.70
CA LYS A 29 17.06 -11.78 -17.57
C LYS A 29 16.66 -10.76 -18.67
N ASN A 30 15.37 -10.49 -18.86
CA ASN A 30 14.85 -9.62 -19.92
C ASN A 30 14.15 -8.35 -19.41
N LEU A 31 14.23 -8.04 -18.11
CA LEU A 31 13.66 -6.82 -17.52
C LEU A 31 14.77 -5.85 -17.13
N GLN A 32 14.64 -4.59 -17.56
CA GLN A 32 15.53 -3.50 -17.16
C GLN A 32 14.71 -2.38 -16.54
N LEU A 33 15.11 -1.94 -15.36
CA LEU A 33 14.46 -0.82 -14.70
C LEU A 33 15.23 0.47 -14.98
N LYS A 34 14.51 1.50 -15.41
CA LYS A 34 15.07 2.83 -15.65
C LYS A 34 14.50 3.81 -14.64
N PHE A 35 15.34 4.26 -13.72
CA PHE A 35 14.94 5.29 -12.76
C PHE A 35 14.84 6.63 -13.46
N VAL A 36 13.66 7.23 -13.41
CA VAL A 36 13.39 8.51 -14.04
C VAL A 36 13.40 9.59 -12.97
N ASN A 37 13.95 10.75 -13.31
CA ASN A 37 13.94 11.90 -12.44
C ASN A 37 12.48 12.32 -12.18
N TYR A 38 12.01 12.16 -10.95
CA TYR A 38 10.64 12.48 -10.55
C TYR A 38 10.33 13.98 -10.60
N SER A 39 11.34 14.84 -10.84
CA SER A 39 11.15 16.27 -11.12
C SER A 39 10.35 16.53 -12.40
N ASN A 40 10.36 15.58 -13.35
CA ASN A 40 9.62 15.70 -14.61
C ASN A 40 9.02 14.36 -15.05
N PRO A 41 7.94 13.87 -14.40
CA PRO A 41 7.34 12.57 -14.71
C PRO A 41 6.74 12.50 -16.12
N ILE A 42 6.52 13.64 -16.78
CA ILE A 42 5.96 13.73 -18.14
C ILE A 42 6.92 13.16 -19.19
N GLU A 43 8.24 13.20 -18.98
CA GLU A 43 9.23 12.65 -19.91
C GLU A 43 9.01 11.15 -20.20
N VAL A 44 8.44 10.44 -19.23
CA VAL A 44 8.10 9.02 -19.36
C VAL A 44 7.05 8.78 -20.45
N LEU A 45 6.08 9.69 -20.57
CA LEU A 45 5.03 9.59 -21.58
C LEU A 45 5.57 9.76 -23.00
N ASN A 46 6.64 10.54 -23.19
CA ASN A 46 7.24 10.79 -24.50
C ASN A 46 8.21 9.68 -24.94
N SER A 47 8.53 8.75 -24.04
CA SER A 47 9.59 7.76 -24.25
C SER A 47 9.10 6.42 -24.80
N GLY A 48 7.81 6.29 -25.12
CA GLY A 48 7.26 5.07 -25.73
C GLY A 48 7.11 3.88 -24.78
N PHE A 49 7.06 4.10 -23.46
CA PHE A 49 6.97 3.02 -22.48
C PHE A 49 5.56 2.47 -22.33
N GLU A 50 5.43 1.14 -22.36
CA GLU A 50 4.13 0.47 -22.18
C GLU A 50 3.72 0.27 -20.71
N ILE A 51 4.70 0.26 -19.79
CA ILE A 51 4.49 0.01 -18.36
C ILE A 51 5.24 1.08 -17.59
N ILE A 52 4.63 1.64 -16.56
CA ILE A 52 5.32 2.49 -15.58
C ILE A 52 5.08 1.97 -14.17
N VAL A 53 6.08 2.12 -13.31
CA VAL A 53 5.94 1.95 -11.86
C VAL A 53 6.06 3.32 -11.23
N ALA A 54 5.09 3.71 -10.41
CA ALA A 54 5.07 5.07 -9.87
C ALA A 54 4.49 5.16 -8.45
N ASP A 55 4.99 6.12 -7.69
CA ASP A 55 4.30 6.59 -6.50
C ASP A 55 3.08 7.41 -6.92
N GLY A 56 1.90 7.06 -6.43
CA GLY A 56 0.66 7.68 -6.90
C GLY A 56 0.59 9.21 -6.74
N TYR A 57 1.26 9.77 -5.73
CA TYR A 57 1.30 11.21 -5.50
C TYR A 57 2.28 11.96 -6.43
N LEU A 58 3.23 11.25 -7.06
CA LEU A 58 4.14 11.82 -8.06
C LEU A 58 3.49 11.91 -9.46
N LEU A 59 2.37 11.22 -9.68
CA LEU A 59 1.55 11.37 -10.88
C LEU A 59 0.64 12.59 -10.72
N THR A 60 1.23 13.78 -10.89
CA THR A 60 0.60 15.09 -10.66
C THR A 60 -0.54 15.38 -11.66
N PRO A 61 -1.39 16.39 -11.43
CA PRO A 61 -2.41 16.80 -12.41
C PRO A 61 -1.82 17.09 -13.81
N GLU A 62 -0.62 17.68 -13.87
CA GLU A 62 0.08 17.98 -15.13
C GLU A 62 0.47 16.71 -15.89
N PHE A 63 0.90 15.67 -15.17
CA PHE A 63 1.13 14.34 -15.76
C PHE A 63 -0.15 13.79 -16.39
N TRP A 64 -1.27 13.82 -15.66
CA TRP A 64 -2.55 13.31 -16.17
C TRP A 64 -3.10 14.15 -17.32
N GLN A 65 -2.89 15.47 -17.31
CA GLN A 65 -3.27 16.35 -18.41
C GLN A 65 -2.44 16.07 -19.67
N ALA A 66 -1.13 15.83 -19.53
CA ALA A 66 -0.28 15.44 -20.65
C ALA A 66 -0.67 14.06 -21.20
N PHE A 67 -0.97 13.11 -20.32
CA PHE A 67 -1.42 11.77 -20.72
C PHE A 67 -2.78 11.82 -21.43
N HIS A 68 -3.71 12.65 -20.95
CA HIS A 68 -4.99 12.89 -21.63
C HIS A 68 -4.79 13.32 -23.09
N HIS A 69 -3.92 14.31 -23.33
CA HIS A 69 -3.61 14.81 -24.67
C HIS A 69 -3.00 13.73 -25.58
N GLN A 70 -2.11 12.89 -25.05
CA GLN A 70 -1.55 11.78 -25.82
C GLN A 70 -2.60 10.73 -26.18
N LEU A 71 -3.52 10.42 -25.27
CA LEU A 71 -4.61 9.47 -25.52
C LEU A 71 -5.56 9.99 -26.59
N GLU A 72 -5.93 11.27 -26.55
CA GLU A 72 -6.80 11.88 -27.57
C GLU A 72 -6.20 11.81 -28.98
N LYS A 73 -4.87 11.91 -29.08
CA LYS A 73 -4.15 11.82 -30.35
C LYS A 73 -3.82 10.39 -30.78
N GLY A 74 -4.06 9.39 -29.94
CA GLY A 74 -3.62 8.02 -30.18
C GLY A 74 -2.09 7.87 -30.19
N GLU A 75 -1.37 8.78 -29.52
CA GLU A 75 0.10 8.81 -29.46
C GLU A 75 0.66 8.04 -28.24
N SER A 76 -0.21 7.65 -27.29
CA SER A 76 0.26 6.97 -26.10
C SER A 76 0.47 5.47 -26.34
N SER A 77 1.63 4.98 -25.88
CA SER A 77 1.97 3.55 -25.82
C SER A 77 1.74 2.93 -24.44
N LEU A 78 1.43 3.77 -23.44
CA LEU A 78 1.24 3.34 -22.06
C LEU A 78 0.02 2.44 -21.95
N LYS A 79 0.16 1.28 -21.29
CA LYS A 79 -0.90 0.29 -21.08
C LYS A 79 -1.10 -0.02 -19.60
N TRP A 80 -0.07 0.15 -18.77
CA TRP A 80 -0.12 -0.26 -17.37
C TRP A 80 0.64 0.70 -16.46
N ILE A 81 -0.03 1.12 -15.40
CA ILE A 81 0.52 1.88 -14.28
C ILE A 81 0.45 0.99 -13.04
N ASN A 82 1.61 0.69 -12.44
CA ASN A 82 1.70 -0.01 -11.17
C ASN A 82 2.06 0.97 -10.05
N CYS A 83 1.12 1.21 -9.14
CA CYS A 83 1.33 2.04 -7.97
C CYS A 83 2.20 1.30 -6.94
N THR A 84 3.26 1.93 -6.48
CA THR A 84 4.16 1.43 -5.41
C THR A 84 3.49 1.40 -4.02
N PHE A 85 2.35 2.08 -3.86
CA PHE A 85 1.61 2.16 -2.60
C PHE A 85 0.31 1.37 -2.61
N ALA A 86 -0.13 0.93 -1.42
CA ALA A 86 -1.45 0.33 -1.23
C ALA A 86 -2.61 1.31 -1.46
N GLY A 87 -2.36 2.60 -1.20
CA GLY A 87 -3.30 3.69 -1.41
C GLY A 87 -3.19 4.22 -2.83
N VAL A 88 -4.35 4.36 -3.49
CA VAL A 88 -4.45 4.92 -4.86
C VAL A 88 -5.23 6.24 -4.88
N ASN A 89 -5.60 6.77 -3.73
CA ASN A 89 -6.46 7.95 -3.62
C ASN A 89 -5.82 9.18 -4.28
N ALA A 90 -4.52 9.38 -4.08
CA ALA A 90 -3.78 10.50 -4.67
C ALA A 90 -3.87 10.50 -6.21
N ILE A 91 -3.86 9.32 -6.84
CA ILE A 91 -4.04 9.19 -8.30
C ILE A 91 -5.41 9.72 -8.71
N PHE A 92 -6.47 9.24 -8.08
CA PHE A 92 -7.84 9.67 -8.41
C PHE A 92 -8.07 11.15 -8.08
N GLU A 93 -7.49 11.67 -7.01
CA GLU A 93 -7.54 13.09 -6.67
C GLU A 93 -6.84 13.95 -7.73
N ASN A 94 -5.68 13.53 -8.23
CA ASN A 94 -4.97 14.25 -9.27
C ASN A 94 -5.70 14.17 -10.62
N ILE A 95 -6.29 13.02 -10.98
CA ILE A 95 -7.16 12.90 -12.16
C ILE A 95 -8.34 13.87 -12.06
N ARG A 96 -9.01 13.96 -10.91
CA ARG A 96 -10.15 14.89 -10.72
C ARG A 96 -9.81 16.36 -10.85
N LYS A 97 -8.53 16.73 -10.67
CA LYS A 97 -8.04 18.11 -10.82
C LYS A 97 -7.74 18.49 -12.28
N THR A 98 -7.79 17.54 -13.22
CA THR A 98 -7.63 17.82 -14.65
C THR A 98 -8.87 18.50 -15.23
N THR A 99 -8.69 19.30 -16.28
CA THR A 99 -9.76 20.12 -16.89
C THR A 99 -10.94 19.27 -17.40
N ASP A 100 -10.65 18.06 -17.90
CA ASP A 100 -11.66 17.15 -18.48
C ASP A 100 -11.61 15.75 -17.85
N SER A 101 -11.60 15.68 -16.51
CA SER A 101 -11.41 14.42 -15.77
C SER A 101 -12.36 13.28 -16.16
N SER A 102 -13.63 13.57 -16.48
CA SER A 102 -14.59 12.56 -16.95
C SER A 102 -14.19 11.95 -18.30
N LYS A 103 -13.71 12.78 -19.24
CA LYS A 103 -13.25 12.34 -20.55
C LYS A 103 -11.96 11.55 -20.44
N LEU A 104 -11.03 11.98 -19.59
CA LEU A 104 -9.82 11.23 -19.29
C LEU A 104 -10.15 9.83 -18.76
N ILE A 105 -11.08 9.69 -17.81
CA ILE A 105 -11.50 8.38 -17.30
C ILE A 105 -12.07 7.50 -18.43
N GLN A 106 -12.90 8.06 -19.31
CA GLN A 106 -13.44 7.33 -20.46
C GLN A 106 -12.31 6.85 -21.39
N LEU A 107 -11.36 7.72 -21.73
CA LEU A 107 -10.22 7.36 -22.58
C LEU A 107 -9.34 6.29 -21.94
N LEU A 108 -9.11 6.34 -20.63
CA LEU A 108 -8.37 5.30 -19.90
C LEU A 108 -9.07 3.93 -20.02
N ILE A 109 -10.41 3.90 -19.97
CA ILE A 109 -11.20 2.67 -20.12
C ILE A 109 -11.15 2.16 -21.57
N GLU A 110 -11.39 3.04 -22.54
CA GLU A 110 -11.40 2.70 -23.98
C GLU A 110 -10.04 2.17 -24.46
N ASN A 111 -8.94 2.74 -23.94
CA ASN A 111 -7.58 2.29 -24.22
C ASN A 111 -7.12 1.12 -23.32
N ASN A 112 -8.01 0.58 -22.47
CA ASN A 112 -7.74 -0.54 -21.57
C ASN A 112 -6.50 -0.33 -20.67
N ILE A 113 -6.34 0.89 -20.16
CA ILE A 113 -5.25 1.25 -19.26
C ILE A 113 -5.46 0.59 -17.90
N ARG A 114 -4.49 -0.21 -17.47
CA ARG A 114 -4.53 -0.91 -16.19
C ARG A 114 -3.90 -0.07 -15.10
N LEU A 115 -4.54 -0.02 -13.94
CA LEU A 115 -3.97 0.52 -12.70
C LEU A 115 -3.94 -0.57 -11.64
N THR A 116 -2.76 -0.92 -11.17
CA THR A 116 -2.56 -1.88 -10.06
C THR A 116 -1.87 -1.21 -8.89
N LYS A 117 -1.84 -1.91 -7.76
CA LYS A 117 -1.20 -1.47 -6.53
C LYS A 117 -0.54 -2.64 -5.81
N ILE A 118 0.45 -2.33 -4.99
CA ILE A 118 1.01 -3.32 -4.06
C ILE A 118 -0.01 -3.64 -2.95
N GLY A 119 -0.09 -4.90 -2.55
CA GLY A 119 -1.08 -5.39 -1.59
C GLY A 119 -0.57 -6.37 -0.52
N VAL A 120 0.75 -6.55 -0.42
CA VAL A 120 1.37 -7.56 0.44
C VAL A 120 2.06 -6.89 1.64
N PHE A 121 1.26 -6.59 2.67
CA PHE A 121 1.76 -5.88 3.87
C PHE A 121 1.48 -6.63 5.17
N GLY A 122 0.95 -7.87 5.10
CA GLY A 122 0.51 -8.62 6.27
C GLY A 122 1.61 -8.81 7.32
N SER A 123 2.80 -9.27 6.91
CA SER A 123 3.95 -9.49 7.80
C SER A 123 4.43 -8.19 8.47
N HIS A 124 4.72 -7.16 7.68
CA HIS A 124 5.16 -5.86 8.18
C HIS A 124 4.14 -5.24 9.16
N MET A 125 2.85 -5.32 8.85
CA MET A 125 1.80 -4.81 9.74
C MET A 125 1.65 -5.65 11.01
N PHE A 126 1.89 -6.96 10.95
CA PHE A 126 1.90 -7.82 12.13
C PHE A 126 3.07 -7.47 13.06
N GLU A 127 4.28 -7.28 12.51
CA GLU A 127 5.47 -6.87 13.27
C GLU A 127 5.24 -5.50 13.94
N TYR A 128 4.75 -4.53 13.16
CA TYR A 128 4.39 -3.21 13.66
C TYR A 128 3.39 -3.30 14.82
N LEU A 129 2.31 -4.07 14.64
CA LEU A 129 1.28 -4.24 15.67
C LEU A 129 1.84 -4.87 16.94
N ILE A 130 2.61 -5.96 16.83
CA ILE A 130 3.22 -6.64 17.98
C ILE A 130 4.16 -5.70 18.74
N GLN A 131 4.98 -4.92 18.04
CA GLN A 131 5.88 -3.97 18.69
C GLN A 131 5.11 -2.96 19.54
N HIS A 132 4.06 -2.37 18.97
CA HIS A 132 3.23 -1.41 19.69
C HIS A 132 2.52 -2.05 20.88
N MET A 133 1.95 -3.24 20.72
CA MET A 133 1.34 -3.98 21.83
C MET A 133 2.35 -4.25 22.94
N MET A 134 3.58 -4.67 22.61
CA MET A 134 4.60 -4.96 23.61
C MET A 134 5.10 -3.72 24.34
N ASN A 135 5.29 -2.60 23.62
CA ASN A 135 5.64 -1.31 24.23
C ASN A 135 4.63 -0.91 25.30
N GLU A 136 3.33 -1.04 25.00
CA GLU A 136 2.24 -0.73 25.92
C GLU A 136 2.18 -1.71 27.10
N LEU A 137 2.17 -3.02 26.83
CA LEU A 137 1.97 -4.06 27.85
C LEU A 137 3.18 -4.23 28.78
N ARG A 138 4.38 -3.82 28.33
CA ARG A 138 5.65 -3.93 29.08
C ARG A 138 6.23 -2.57 29.49
N HIS A 139 5.56 -1.47 29.20
CA HIS A 139 5.97 -0.11 29.56
C HIS A 139 7.45 0.18 29.24
N TYR A 140 7.92 -0.23 28.05
CA TYR A 140 9.35 -0.14 27.72
C TYR A 140 9.90 1.29 27.76
N GLU A 141 9.09 2.30 27.44
CA GLU A 141 9.47 3.72 27.57
C GLU A 141 9.84 4.07 29.01
N LYS A 142 9.01 3.68 29.99
CA LYS A 142 9.29 3.93 31.41
C LYS A 142 10.52 3.17 31.91
N VAL A 143 10.74 1.97 31.38
CA VAL A 143 11.95 1.19 31.70
C VAL A 143 13.19 1.90 31.17
N LEU A 144 13.12 2.47 29.95
CA LEU A 144 14.20 3.26 29.37
C LEU A 144 14.48 4.53 30.19
N ASP A 145 13.44 5.22 30.66
CA ASP A 145 13.58 6.40 31.52
C ASP A 145 14.30 6.04 32.83
N HIS A 146 13.88 4.95 33.50
CA HIS A 146 14.54 4.49 34.72
C HIS A 146 15.99 4.06 34.47
N GLN A 147 16.26 3.41 33.32
CA GLN A 147 17.62 3.05 32.93
C GLN A 147 18.50 4.29 32.77
N SER A 148 17.99 5.36 32.16
CA SER A 148 18.74 6.62 31.99
C SER A 148 19.08 7.28 33.34
N GLN A 149 18.27 7.03 34.36
CA GLN A 149 18.46 7.51 35.73
C GLN A 149 19.27 6.53 36.61
N SER A 150 19.75 5.41 36.04
CA SER A 150 20.37 4.32 36.80
C SER A 150 19.49 3.78 37.94
N LEU A 151 18.16 3.84 37.76
CA LEU A 151 17.18 3.41 38.75
C LEU A 151 16.70 1.99 38.43
N TRP A 152 16.89 1.06 39.38
CA TRP A 152 16.31 -0.28 39.30
C TRP A 152 14.95 -0.33 40.00
N VAL A 153 13.87 -0.44 39.24
CA VAL A 153 12.52 -0.53 39.80
C VAL A 153 12.04 -1.97 39.73
N GLY A 154 11.71 -2.54 40.90
CA GLY A 154 11.32 -3.93 41.03
C GLY A 154 10.00 -4.27 40.33
N LYS A 155 9.69 -5.57 40.25
CA LYS A 155 8.53 -6.13 39.52
C LYS A 155 7.16 -5.55 39.92
N THR A 156 7.04 -4.94 41.09
CA THR A 156 5.79 -4.35 41.61
C THR A 156 5.50 -2.95 41.08
N ALA A 157 6.48 -2.28 40.47
CA ALA A 157 6.32 -0.92 39.96
C ALA A 157 5.48 -0.84 38.68
N PHE A 158 5.23 -1.99 38.05
CA PHE A 158 4.56 -2.06 36.76
C PHE A 158 3.50 -3.15 36.74
N ASN A 159 2.31 -2.80 36.27
CA ASN A 159 1.25 -3.77 36.05
C ASN A 159 1.37 -4.37 34.65
N TYR A 160 2.31 -5.30 34.49
CA TYR A 160 2.54 -5.94 33.20
C TYR A 160 1.44 -6.93 32.84
N LYS A 161 1.10 -6.95 31.55
CA LYS A 161 0.22 -7.97 30.96
C LYS A 161 0.99 -8.80 29.93
N THR A 162 0.61 -10.05 29.82
CA THR A 162 1.09 -10.97 28.79
C THR A 162 0.13 -10.95 27.59
N LEU A 163 0.65 -11.17 26.38
CA LEU A 163 -0.15 -11.14 25.15
C LEU A 163 -1.26 -12.18 25.12
N ASP A 164 -1.08 -13.34 25.74
CA ASP A 164 -2.09 -14.41 25.87
C ASP A 164 -3.35 -13.98 26.66
N ARG A 165 -3.26 -12.91 27.46
CA ARG A 165 -4.35 -12.37 28.28
C ARG A 165 -5.05 -11.16 27.65
N VAL A 166 -4.62 -10.73 26.47
CA VAL A 166 -5.26 -9.61 25.78
C VAL A 166 -6.38 -10.09 24.88
N LYS A 167 -7.38 -9.23 24.70
CA LYS A 167 -8.40 -9.38 23.65
C LYS A 167 -8.07 -8.39 22.55
N ILE A 168 -8.03 -8.86 21.31
CA ILE A 168 -7.72 -8.03 20.15
C ILE A 168 -9.03 -7.73 19.41
N GLY A 169 -9.32 -6.45 19.19
CA GLY A 169 -10.34 -6.02 18.24
C GLY A 169 -9.70 -5.69 16.90
N LEU A 170 -10.11 -6.36 15.83
CA LEU A 170 -9.59 -6.16 14.49
C LEU A 170 -10.66 -5.51 13.60
N LEU A 171 -10.42 -4.26 13.20
CA LEU A 171 -11.28 -3.54 12.26
C LEU A 171 -10.86 -3.89 10.82
N GLY A 172 -11.65 -4.72 10.15
CA GLY A 172 -11.39 -5.19 8.79
C GLY A 172 -10.60 -6.49 8.71
N TYR A 173 -11.04 -7.40 7.83
CA TYR A 173 -10.45 -8.74 7.63
C TYR A 173 -10.07 -8.98 6.18
N GLY A 174 -9.40 -7.99 5.57
CA GLY A 174 -8.72 -8.18 4.28
C GLY A 174 -7.41 -8.97 4.44
N ASN A 175 -6.54 -8.95 3.42
CA ASN A 175 -5.27 -9.69 3.43
C ASN A 175 -4.42 -9.43 4.69
N ILE A 176 -4.31 -8.16 5.13
CA ILE A 176 -3.57 -7.78 6.34
C ILE A 176 -4.23 -8.37 7.58
N GLY A 177 -5.53 -8.11 7.77
CA GLY A 177 -6.25 -8.55 8.96
C GLY A 177 -6.30 -10.07 9.10
N LYS A 178 -6.47 -10.79 7.98
CA LYS A 178 -6.41 -12.26 7.93
C LYS A 178 -5.04 -12.76 8.34
N TYR A 179 -3.97 -12.22 7.76
CA TYR A 179 -2.59 -12.60 8.10
C TYR A 179 -2.30 -12.39 9.60
N ILE A 180 -2.68 -11.23 10.14
CA ILE A 180 -2.52 -10.91 11.56
C ILE A 180 -3.24 -11.93 12.43
N CYS A 181 -4.51 -12.22 12.13
CA CYS A 181 -5.33 -13.18 12.88
C CYS A 181 -4.71 -14.59 12.87
N GLU A 182 -4.38 -15.11 11.70
CA GLU A 182 -3.79 -16.44 11.54
C GLU A 182 -2.44 -16.54 12.26
N THR A 183 -1.60 -15.51 12.15
CA THR A 183 -0.28 -15.47 12.80
C THR A 183 -0.41 -15.39 14.31
N PHE A 184 -1.30 -14.54 14.84
CA PHE A 184 -1.58 -14.48 16.28
C PHE A 184 -2.11 -15.80 16.82
N LYS A 185 -3.09 -16.43 16.15
CA LYS A 185 -3.66 -17.71 16.60
C LYS A 185 -2.63 -18.85 16.57
N LYS A 186 -1.70 -18.83 15.62
CA LYS A 186 -0.61 -19.81 15.55
C LYS A 186 0.35 -19.68 16.73
N ILE A 187 0.69 -18.44 17.13
CA ILE A 187 1.68 -18.17 18.19
C ILE A 187 1.02 -18.20 19.58
N TYR A 188 -0.21 -17.69 19.69
CA TYR A 188 -0.98 -17.56 20.93
C TYR A 188 -2.37 -18.20 20.77
N PRO A 189 -2.50 -19.54 20.83
CA PRO A 189 -3.75 -20.23 20.52
C PRO A 189 -4.96 -19.82 21.38
N THR A 190 -4.72 -19.35 22.60
CA THR A 190 -5.75 -18.94 23.55
C THR A 190 -6.17 -17.47 23.42
N ILE A 191 -5.50 -16.68 22.57
CA ILE A 191 -5.82 -15.26 22.40
C ILE A 191 -7.20 -15.11 21.77
N LYS A 192 -8.00 -14.17 22.28
CA LYS A 192 -9.32 -13.86 21.74
C LYS A 192 -9.21 -12.72 20.73
N ILE A 193 -9.70 -12.95 19.52
CA ILE A 193 -9.68 -11.95 18.44
C ILE A 193 -11.13 -11.73 17.97
N HIS A 194 -11.62 -10.51 18.17
CA HIS A 194 -12.92 -10.06 17.71
C HIS A 194 -12.73 -9.33 16.38
N ILE A 195 -13.43 -9.76 15.34
CA ILE A 195 -13.34 -9.13 14.03
C ILE A 195 -14.58 -8.29 13.80
N TYR A 196 -14.36 -7.03 13.44
CA TYR A 196 -15.41 -6.09 13.06
C TYR A 196 -15.32 -5.83 11.58
N ARG A 197 -16.38 -6.15 10.85
CA ARG A 197 -16.50 -5.87 9.41
C ARG A 197 -17.67 -4.94 9.16
N ASN A 198 -17.50 -4.06 8.17
CA ASN A 198 -18.63 -3.34 7.61
C ASN A 198 -19.49 -4.33 6.80
N SER A 199 -20.71 -4.58 7.27
CA SER A 199 -21.64 -5.55 6.68
C SER A 199 -22.38 -5.04 5.43
N GLN A 200 -22.05 -3.86 4.90
CA GLN A 200 -22.69 -3.25 3.72
C GLN A 200 -22.35 -3.92 2.38
N LYS A 201 -22.46 -5.24 2.28
CA LYS A 201 -22.61 -5.90 0.98
C LYS A 201 -24.10 -5.87 0.61
N SER A 202 -24.39 -5.27 -0.55
CA SER A 202 -25.66 -5.22 -1.29
C SER A 202 -26.74 -4.20 -0.92
N TYR A 203 -26.46 -2.90 -1.08
CA TYR A 203 -27.49 -1.98 -1.58
C TYR A 203 -26.94 -1.15 -2.74
N LYS A 204 -27.57 -1.30 -3.90
CA LYS A 204 -27.53 -0.33 -5.00
C LYS A 204 -27.88 1.05 -4.42
N LEU A 205 -27.06 2.05 -4.71
CA LEU A 205 -27.43 3.46 -4.90
C LEU A 205 -28.66 3.94 -4.10
N VAL A 206 -28.54 4.21 -2.80
CA VAL A 206 -29.29 5.30 -2.14
C VAL A 206 -28.47 5.80 -0.94
N HIS A 207 -28.34 7.12 -0.82
CA HIS A 207 -27.79 7.83 0.32
C HIS A 207 -28.39 7.38 1.66
N ASN A 208 -27.55 7.46 2.70
CA ASN A 208 -27.77 7.12 4.13
C ASN A 208 -27.45 5.68 4.53
N ALA A 209 -26.15 5.45 4.71
CA ALA A 209 -25.58 4.23 5.24
C ALA A 209 -25.38 4.35 6.76
N ALA A 210 -26.34 3.85 7.54
CA ALA A 210 -26.09 3.52 8.95
C ALA A 210 -25.13 2.32 9.02
N LEU A 211 -24.14 2.41 9.91
CA LEU A 211 -23.12 1.38 10.11
C LEU A 211 -23.71 0.23 10.94
N LEU A 212 -23.87 -0.95 10.35
CA LEU A 212 -24.16 -2.19 11.07
C LEU A 212 -22.87 -3.00 11.18
N MET A 213 -22.30 -3.06 12.39
CA MET A 213 -21.13 -3.88 12.71
C MET A 213 -21.59 -5.29 13.08
N LEU A 214 -21.07 -6.30 12.39
CA LEU A 214 -21.18 -7.70 12.81
C LEU A 214 -19.94 -8.08 13.61
N GLU A 215 -20.15 -8.70 14.78
CA GLU A 215 -19.10 -9.23 15.63
C GLU A 215 -18.97 -10.75 15.39
N GLU A 216 -17.80 -11.19 14.94
CA GLU A 216 -17.43 -12.60 14.85
C GLU A 216 -16.24 -12.84 15.81
N GLU A 217 -16.39 -13.75 16.78
CA GLU A 217 -15.29 -14.24 17.63
C GLU A 217 -14.64 -15.46 16.93
N ILE A 218 -13.33 -15.37 16.67
CA ILE A 218 -12.50 -16.47 16.13
C ILE A 218 -11.50 -16.90 17.20
#